data_AF-W2UPA5-F1
#
_entry.id   AF-W2UPA5-F1
#
_cell.length_a   1.000
_cell.length_b   1.000
_cell.length_c   1.000
_cell.angle_alpha   90.00
_cell.angle_beta   90.00
_cell.angle_gamma   90.00
#
_symmetry.space_group_name_H-M   'P 1'
#
loop_
_entity.id
_entity.type
_entity.pdbx_description
1 polymer ?
#
loop_
_entity_poly.entity_id
_entity_poly.type
_entity_poly.pdbx_seq_one_letter_code
_entity_poly.pdbx_strand_id
1 'polypeptide(L)'
;MKKVINYKVALISVLFIYAMMINLGCNSIDESSAEETNKPDTSKFNLSVAAVEEGAAIYIDGVYTGKSTPANFLVSKGEHVIGVGLNTAKTYLRREVQVSSTTEQLVISLDEADLQQPKTWKVLFVGVNQVTTANGNCISSYSTEQLDLAYEFLKWSFEEKVEPYSYNTTNWEFYRSDITTDIVQLSNDHLINPEIFESKIIDIQKGDYDLIVSFFRGAQQDCFIADFIGIAWYDVTALSSESSYFTIRYYDDLEGAMITSKQNDPGMFIHEWLHTVAERFYPNRGYTMPTFKGQVVHAAERYGYSAPWMSWYEDIIAGKVKDGSSYVGIGPEAFLECTVREQAIGQCL
;
A
#
# COMPACT_ATOMS: atom_id res chain seq x y z
N MET A 1 48.62 23.56 -11.01
CA MET A 1 49.26 23.01 -9.79
C MET A 1 48.48 21.78 -9.37
N LYS A 2 49.04 20.59 -9.60
CA LYS A 2 48.41 19.30 -9.28
C LYS A 2 48.61 19.01 -7.79
N LYS A 3 47.53 18.86 -7.03
CA LYS A 3 47.56 18.28 -5.68
C LYS A 3 47.23 16.80 -5.79
N VAL A 4 48.26 15.98 -5.55
CA VAL A 4 48.20 14.53 -5.42
C VAL A 4 47.78 14.25 -3.97
N ILE A 5 46.67 13.54 -3.77
CA ILE A 5 46.29 13.01 -2.45
C ILE A 5 46.45 11.49 -2.51
N ASN A 6 47.46 11.01 -1.79
CA ASN A 6 47.72 9.59 -1.54
C ASN A 6 46.80 9.12 -0.40
N TYR A 7 45.87 8.21 -0.68
CA TYR A 7 45.24 7.41 0.36
C TYR A 7 45.97 6.06 0.48
N LYS A 8 46.62 5.86 1.63
CA LYS A 8 47.19 4.59 2.04
C LYS A 8 46.05 3.63 2.39
N VAL A 9 45.96 2.54 1.63
CA VAL A 9 45.15 1.36 1.95
C VAL A 9 45.82 0.64 3.12
N ALA A 10 45.14 0.55 4.26
CA ALA A 10 45.53 -0.30 5.37
C ALA A 10 44.89 -1.69 5.16
N LEU A 11 45.72 -2.66 4.80
CA LEU A 11 45.37 -4.06 4.69
C LEU A 11 45.30 -4.65 6.11
N ILE A 12 44.10 -4.90 6.64
CA ILE A 12 43.92 -5.66 7.88
C ILE A 12 43.70 -7.12 7.49
N SER A 13 44.75 -7.92 7.67
CA SER A 13 44.74 -9.37 7.53
C SER A 13 44.18 -9.99 8.81
N VAL A 14 42.94 -10.48 8.78
CA VAL A 14 42.40 -11.33 9.86
C VAL A 14 42.62 -12.78 9.47
N LEU A 15 43.62 -13.41 10.10
CA LEU A 15 43.78 -14.85 10.16
C LEU A 15 42.65 -15.44 11.01
N PHE A 16 41.76 -16.25 10.43
CA PHE A 16 40.92 -17.17 11.20
C PHE A 16 41.57 -18.56 11.17
N ILE A 17 41.98 -19.01 12.35
CA ILE A 17 42.58 -20.32 12.60
C ILE A 17 41.47 -21.37 12.56
N TYR A 18 41.59 -22.32 11.62
CA TYR A 18 40.83 -23.56 11.59
C TYR A 18 41.37 -24.49 12.70
N ALA A 19 40.58 -24.75 13.73
CA ALA A 19 40.85 -25.78 14.72
C ALA A 19 39.96 -26.99 14.43
N MET A 20 40.56 -27.97 13.75
CA MET A 20 40.04 -29.32 13.55
C MET A 20 40.26 -30.08 14.85
N MET A 21 39.19 -30.48 15.54
CA MET A 21 39.25 -31.42 16.66
C MET A 21 38.41 -32.65 16.28
N ILE A 22 39.12 -33.70 15.89
CA ILE A 22 38.61 -35.05 15.71
C ILE A 22 38.56 -35.69 17.09
N ASN A 23 37.37 -36.01 17.59
CA ASN A 23 37.20 -36.91 18.73
C ASN A 23 36.57 -38.21 18.23
N LEU A 24 37.40 -39.25 18.17
CA LEU A 24 36.99 -40.64 18.01
C LEU A 24 36.64 -41.18 19.40
N GLY A 25 35.35 -41.36 19.67
CA GLY A 25 34.85 -42.03 20.86
C GLY A 25 33.79 -43.06 20.48
N CYS A 26 34.20 -44.32 20.35
CA CYS A 26 33.28 -45.47 20.36
C CYS A 26 32.61 -45.54 21.73
N ASN A 27 31.28 -45.48 21.75
CA ASN A 27 30.48 -46.13 22.79
C ASN A 27 29.18 -46.64 22.17
N SER A 28 29.09 -47.97 22.13
CA SER A 28 27.91 -48.75 21.80
C SER A 28 26.95 -48.73 23.00
N ILE A 29 25.78 -48.10 22.84
CA ILE A 29 24.60 -48.35 23.65
C ILE A 29 23.43 -48.48 22.68
N ASP A 30 22.93 -49.72 22.58
CA ASP A 30 21.60 -50.05 22.08
C ASP A 30 20.57 -49.44 23.02
N GLU A 31 19.74 -48.52 22.52
CA GLU A 31 18.38 -48.32 23.03
C GLU A 31 17.54 -47.75 21.89
N SER A 32 16.63 -48.56 21.38
CA SER A 32 15.66 -48.17 20.37
C SER A 32 14.64 -47.21 20.99
N SER A 33 14.94 -45.92 21.03
CA SER A 33 13.90 -44.91 21.11
C SER A 33 13.34 -44.72 19.70
N ALA A 34 12.17 -45.30 19.45
CA ALA A 34 11.37 -44.89 18.31
C ALA A 34 11.13 -43.38 18.45
N GLU A 35 11.76 -42.58 17.59
CA GLU A 35 11.36 -41.21 17.36
C GLU A 35 9.91 -41.27 16.88
N GLU A 36 8.99 -41.01 17.81
CA GLU A 36 7.60 -40.73 17.51
C GLU A 36 7.61 -39.45 16.68
N THR A 37 7.64 -39.62 15.37
CA THR A 37 7.53 -38.54 14.41
C THR A 37 6.27 -37.76 14.75
N ASN A 38 6.42 -36.57 15.33
CA ASN A 38 5.36 -35.60 15.59
C ASN A 38 4.68 -35.27 14.26
N LYS A 39 3.69 -36.10 13.89
CA LYS A 39 2.85 -35.84 12.73
C LYS A 39 2.05 -34.58 13.06
N PRO A 40 2.08 -33.54 12.23
CA PRO A 40 1.34 -32.32 12.49
C PRO A 40 -0.14 -32.68 12.70
N ASP A 41 -0.72 -32.18 13.78
CA ASP A 41 -2.14 -32.37 14.08
C ASP A 41 -2.97 -31.70 12.99
N THR A 42 -3.56 -32.51 12.10
CA THR A 42 -4.40 -32.03 10.99
C THR A 42 -5.87 -31.90 11.40
N SER A 43 -6.20 -31.98 12.69
CA SER A 43 -7.57 -31.86 13.17
C SER A 43 -8.15 -30.51 12.78
N LYS A 44 -9.39 -30.54 12.29
CA LYS A 44 -10.17 -29.35 11.95
C LYS A 44 -11.31 -29.17 12.93
N PHE A 45 -11.52 -27.95 13.37
CA PHE A 45 -12.52 -27.56 14.37
C PHE A 45 -13.58 -26.67 13.72
N ASN A 46 -14.84 -26.84 14.13
CA ASN A 46 -15.95 -26.05 13.65
C ASN A 46 -15.96 -24.68 14.34
N LEU A 47 -15.82 -23.62 13.56
CA LEU A 47 -15.93 -22.24 13.98
C LEU A 47 -17.17 -21.61 13.34
N SER A 48 -18.10 -21.11 14.13
CA SER A 48 -19.24 -20.30 13.69
C SER A 48 -18.92 -18.83 13.92
N VAL A 49 -18.94 -18.03 12.85
CA VAL A 49 -18.69 -16.59 12.90
C VAL A 49 -19.98 -15.84 12.58
N ALA A 50 -20.38 -14.95 13.48
CA ALA A 50 -21.47 -14.00 13.33
C ALA A 50 -20.99 -12.58 13.70
N ALA A 51 -21.79 -11.58 13.35
CA ALA A 51 -21.54 -10.20 13.75
C ALA A 51 -22.87 -9.45 13.93
N VAL A 52 -22.78 -8.20 14.40
CA VAL A 52 -23.91 -7.26 14.48
C VAL A 52 -24.62 -7.02 13.14
N GLU A 53 -23.92 -7.21 12.01
CA GLU A 53 -24.49 -7.12 10.65
C GLU A 53 -24.50 -8.52 10.00
N GLU A 54 -25.66 -8.96 9.50
CA GLU A 54 -25.75 -10.12 8.60
C GLU A 54 -25.29 -9.73 7.19
N GLY A 55 -24.65 -10.65 6.48
CA GLY A 55 -24.13 -10.40 5.13
C GLY A 55 -22.72 -9.78 5.11
N ALA A 56 -22.13 -9.45 6.26
CA ALA A 56 -20.80 -8.83 6.38
C ALA A 56 -19.68 -9.78 5.95
N ALA A 57 -18.63 -9.24 5.34
CA ALA A 57 -17.52 -10.02 4.78
C ALA A 57 -16.64 -10.63 5.88
N ILE A 58 -16.36 -11.94 5.83
CA ILE A 58 -15.56 -12.63 6.84
C ILE A 58 -14.13 -12.86 6.37
N TYR A 59 -13.18 -12.50 7.22
CA TYR A 59 -11.74 -12.70 7.06
C TYR A 59 -11.23 -13.66 8.13
N ILE A 60 -10.35 -14.58 7.74
CA ILE A 60 -9.63 -15.45 8.66
C ILE A 60 -8.14 -15.29 8.37
N ASP A 61 -7.37 -14.94 9.39
CA ASP A 61 -5.93 -14.69 9.31
C ASP A 61 -5.59 -13.68 8.18
N GLY A 62 -6.37 -12.60 8.11
CA GLY A 62 -6.25 -11.52 7.12
C GLY A 62 -6.80 -11.82 5.73
N VAL A 63 -7.22 -13.06 5.44
CA VAL A 63 -7.68 -13.46 4.10
C VAL A 63 -9.21 -13.50 4.02
N TYR A 64 -9.78 -12.82 3.03
CA TYR A 64 -11.22 -12.90 2.77
C TYR A 64 -11.63 -14.33 2.41
N THR A 65 -12.68 -14.83 3.05
CA THR A 65 -13.09 -16.23 2.93
C THR A 65 -14.05 -16.51 1.76
N GLY A 66 -14.57 -15.47 1.10
CA GLY A 66 -15.67 -15.59 0.14
C GLY A 66 -17.04 -15.84 0.77
N LYS A 67 -17.13 -15.85 2.11
CA LYS A 67 -18.38 -16.02 2.86
C LYS A 67 -18.77 -14.74 3.59
N SER A 68 -20.04 -14.70 3.98
CA SER A 68 -20.63 -13.61 4.75
C SER A 68 -21.23 -14.11 6.06
N THR A 69 -21.35 -13.24 7.05
CA THR A 69 -21.98 -13.54 8.34
C THR A 69 -23.48 -13.87 8.18
N PRO A 70 -24.03 -14.82 8.97
CA PRO A 70 -23.32 -15.83 9.75
C PRO A 70 -22.77 -16.97 8.86
N ALA A 71 -21.60 -17.51 9.17
CA ALA A 71 -21.03 -18.66 8.45
C ALA A 71 -20.19 -19.60 9.33
N ASN A 72 -20.08 -20.85 8.88
CA ASN A 72 -19.26 -21.88 9.52
C ASN A 72 -17.98 -22.18 8.73
N PHE A 73 -16.91 -22.46 9.46
CA PHE A 73 -15.57 -22.75 8.95
C PHE A 73 -14.95 -23.95 9.66
N LEU A 74 -14.03 -24.60 8.95
CA LEU A 74 -13.15 -25.63 9.50
C LEU A 74 -11.74 -25.05 9.62
N VAL A 75 -11.32 -24.75 10.84
CA VAL A 75 -10.01 -24.15 11.15
C VAL A 75 -9.12 -25.15 11.87
N SER A 76 -7.80 -24.97 11.78
CA SER A 76 -6.85 -25.78 12.55
C SER A 76 -6.90 -25.43 14.04
N LYS A 77 -6.29 -26.27 14.87
CA LYS A 77 -5.92 -25.86 16.23
C LYS A 77 -4.87 -24.75 16.15
N GLY A 78 -4.98 -23.74 17.01
CA GLY A 78 -4.02 -22.64 17.05
C GLY A 78 -4.69 -21.29 17.34
N GLU A 79 -3.87 -20.25 17.31
CA GLU A 79 -4.33 -18.87 17.30
C GLU A 79 -4.83 -18.52 15.90
N HIS A 80 -5.95 -17.82 15.84
CA HIS A 80 -6.54 -17.31 14.61
C HIS A 80 -7.00 -15.87 14.82
N VAL A 81 -6.87 -15.06 13.78
CA VAL A 81 -7.45 -13.71 13.72
C VAL A 81 -8.74 -13.79 12.94
N ILE A 82 -9.86 -13.47 13.59
CA ILE A 82 -11.18 -13.43 12.96
C ILE A 82 -11.56 -11.99 12.73
N GLY A 83 -11.76 -11.65 11.46
CA GLY A 83 -12.14 -10.30 11.03
C GLY A 83 -13.51 -10.27 10.35
N VAL A 84 -14.25 -9.18 10.55
CA VAL A 84 -15.52 -8.93 9.85
C VAL A 84 -15.54 -7.50 9.33
N GLY A 85 -15.65 -7.34 8.01
CA GLY A 85 -15.89 -6.06 7.35
C GLY A 85 -17.38 -5.81 7.18
N LEU A 86 -17.94 -4.88 7.95
CA LEU A 86 -19.35 -4.50 7.88
C LEU A 86 -19.63 -3.75 6.58
N ASN A 87 -20.63 -4.17 5.80
CA ASN A 87 -20.87 -3.58 4.48
C ASN A 87 -21.53 -2.21 4.60
N THR A 88 -22.41 -2.03 5.58
CA THR A 88 -23.21 -0.81 5.75
C THR A 88 -22.40 0.28 6.45
N ALA A 89 -21.81 -0.06 7.60
CA ALA A 89 -21.01 0.88 8.38
C ALA A 89 -19.62 1.13 7.76
N LYS A 90 -19.18 0.24 6.85
CA LYS A 90 -17.82 0.25 6.28
C LYS A 90 -16.75 0.25 7.37
N THR A 91 -16.97 -0.46 8.47
CA THR A 91 -16.01 -0.60 9.57
C THR A 91 -15.50 -2.03 9.67
N TYR A 92 -14.34 -2.19 10.30
CA TYR A 92 -13.71 -3.48 10.50
C TYR A 92 -13.70 -3.89 11.97
N LEU A 93 -14.22 -5.09 12.23
CA LEU A 93 -14.19 -5.75 13.52
C LEU A 93 -13.12 -6.84 13.50
N ARG A 94 -12.34 -6.98 14.57
CA ARG A 94 -11.26 -7.98 14.67
C ARG A 94 -11.18 -8.58 16.06
N ARG A 95 -11.04 -9.90 16.14
CA ARG A 95 -10.82 -10.64 17.39
C ARG A 95 -9.81 -11.76 17.21
N GLU A 96 -8.85 -11.85 18.11
CA GLU A 96 -7.95 -13.01 18.23
C GLU A 96 -8.64 -14.13 19.02
N VAL A 97 -8.52 -15.36 18.51
CA VAL A 97 -9.23 -16.53 19.02
C VAL A 97 -8.28 -17.71 19.14
N GLN A 98 -8.22 -18.32 20.32
CA GLN A 98 -7.49 -19.56 20.54
C GLN A 98 -8.41 -20.77 20.33
N VAL A 99 -8.12 -21.57 19.30
CA VAL A 99 -8.78 -22.86 19.04
C VAL A 99 -7.96 -23.96 19.69
N SER A 100 -8.46 -24.63 20.73
CA SER A 100 -7.63 -25.46 21.62
C SER A 100 -7.94 -26.96 21.69
N SER A 101 -9.17 -27.44 21.39
CA SER A 101 -9.53 -28.84 20.99
C SER A 101 -10.88 -29.38 21.49
N THR A 102 -11.85 -28.56 21.90
CA THR A 102 -13.13 -29.11 22.36
C THR A 102 -14.01 -29.50 21.17
N THR A 103 -14.69 -30.64 21.28
CA THR A 103 -15.61 -31.20 20.25
C THR A 103 -16.88 -30.38 20.04
N GLU A 104 -16.97 -29.21 20.67
CA GLU A 104 -18.09 -28.28 20.54
C GLU A 104 -17.75 -27.23 19.49
N GLN A 105 -18.76 -26.84 18.72
CA GLN A 105 -18.65 -25.73 17.78
C GLN A 105 -18.26 -24.47 18.56
N LEU A 106 -17.14 -23.84 18.20
CA LEU A 106 -16.76 -22.55 18.75
C LEU A 106 -17.61 -21.47 18.08
N VAL A 107 -18.36 -20.70 18.85
CA VAL A 107 -19.20 -19.62 18.34
C VAL A 107 -18.57 -18.28 18.70
N ILE A 108 -18.27 -17.48 17.68
CA ILE A 108 -17.74 -16.13 17.81
C ILE A 108 -18.76 -15.16 17.22
N SER A 109 -19.22 -14.23 18.04
CA SER A 109 -20.02 -13.08 17.60
C SER A 109 -19.21 -11.82 17.80
N LEU A 110 -18.96 -11.08 16.72
CA LEU A 110 -18.24 -9.80 16.75
C LEU A 110 -19.23 -8.63 16.89
N ASP A 111 -18.86 -7.64 17.70
CA ASP A 111 -19.64 -6.45 17.98
C ASP A 111 -18.77 -5.18 18.10
N GLU A 112 -19.34 -4.09 18.60
CA GLU A 112 -18.65 -2.81 18.74
C GLU A 112 -17.38 -2.88 19.61
N ALA A 113 -17.27 -3.85 20.53
CA ALA A 113 -16.07 -4.03 21.35
C ALA A 113 -14.86 -4.53 20.53
N ASP A 114 -15.11 -5.09 19.34
CA ASP A 114 -14.07 -5.57 18.42
C ASP A 114 -13.67 -4.52 17.38
N LEU A 115 -14.22 -3.31 17.46
CA LEU A 115 -13.91 -2.24 16.50
C LEU A 115 -12.43 -1.85 16.56
N GLN A 116 -11.78 -1.85 15.41
CA GLN A 116 -10.38 -1.48 15.30
C GLN A 116 -10.21 0.04 15.17
N GLN A 117 -9.13 0.56 15.74
CA GLN A 117 -8.72 1.94 15.49
C GLN A 117 -7.98 2.00 14.15
N PRO A 118 -8.36 2.90 13.23
CA PRO A 118 -7.65 3.06 11.97
C PRO A 118 -6.19 3.48 12.22
N LYS A 119 -5.30 3.06 11.33
CA LYS A 119 -3.98 3.67 11.24
C LYS A 119 -4.08 5.02 10.53
N THR A 120 -3.36 6.01 11.07
CA THR A 120 -3.20 7.30 10.40
C THR A 120 -2.21 7.20 9.26
N TRP A 121 -2.68 7.49 8.05
CA TRP A 121 -1.86 7.67 6.85
C TRP A 121 -1.68 9.17 6.58
N LYS A 122 -0.49 9.58 6.11
CA LYS A 122 -0.17 10.98 5.85
C LYS A 122 0.14 11.19 4.39
N VAL A 123 -0.49 12.19 3.78
CA VAL A 123 -0.20 12.62 2.40
C VAL A 123 0.24 14.07 2.35
N LEU A 124 1.30 14.34 1.59
CA LEU A 124 1.72 15.69 1.21
C LEU A 124 1.34 15.95 -0.24
N PHE A 125 0.42 16.89 -0.46
CA PHE A 125 0.16 17.47 -1.76
C PHE A 125 1.12 18.62 -2.04
N VAL A 126 1.82 18.55 -3.17
CA VAL A 126 2.74 19.58 -3.64
C VAL A 126 2.23 20.24 -4.91
N GLY A 127 1.59 21.40 -4.75
CA GLY A 127 1.08 22.20 -5.87
C GLY A 127 2.22 22.97 -6.55
N VAL A 128 2.39 22.82 -7.87
CA VAL A 128 3.42 23.52 -8.62
C VAL A 128 2.80 24.61 -9.46
N ASN A 129 3.07 25.86 -9.09
CA ASN A 129 2.43 27.01 -9.71
C ASN A 129 2.83 27.16 -11.18
N GLN A 130 4.12 27.01 -11.49
CA GLN A 130 4.63 27.14 -12.86
C GLN A 130 5.60 26.01 -13.19
N VAL A 131 5.42 25.42 -14.37
CA VAL A 131 6.39 24.49 -14.95
C VAL A 131 6.86 24.97 -16.31
N THR A 132 8.05 24.54 -16.70
CA THR A 132 8.54 24.70 -18.07
C THR A 132 9.06 23.37 -18.60
N THR A 133 8.89 23.15 -19.91
CA THR A 133 9.49 21.99 -20.59
C THR A 133 11.03 22.01 -20.48
N ALA A 134 11.68 20.87 -20.68
CA ALA A 134 13.14 20.74 -20.56
C ALA A 134 13.94 21.73 -21.44
N ASN A 135 13.37 22.18 -22.57
CA ASN A 135 14.00 23.16 -23.47
C ASN A 135 13.58 24.62 -23.21
N GLY A 136 12.68 24.87 -22.24
CA GLY A 136 12.23 26.20 -21.87
C GLY A 136 11.18 26.83 -22.79
N ASN A 137 10.69 26.12 -23.81
CA ASN A 137 9.87 26.71 -24.88
C ASN A 137 8.37 26.82 -24.55
N CYS A 138 7.93 26.23 -23.46
CA CYS A 138 6.52 26.12 -23.08
C CYS A 138 6.43 26.19 -21.57
N ILE A 139 5.73 27.22 -21.08
CA ILE A 139 5.46 27.48 -19.67
C ILE A 139 3.96 27.37 -19.47
N SER A 140 3.55 26.57 -18.49
CA SER A 140 2.16 26.46 -18.04
C SER A 140 2.08 26.81 -16.56
N SER A 141 0.93 27.30 -16.12
CA SER A 141 0.74 27.71 -14.74
C SER A 141 -0.67 27.47 -14.20
N TYR A 142 -0.78 27.09 -12.94
CA TYR A 142 -2.03 27.15 -12.20
C TYR A 142 -2.15 28.43 -11.37
N SER A 143 -3.37 28.90 -11.16
CA SER A 143 -3.64 29.85 -10.07
C SER A 143 -3.70 29.13 -8.72
N THR A 144 -3.66 29.87 -7.62
CA THR A 144 -3.84 29.30 -6.28
C THR A 144 -5.18 28.59 -6.15
N GLU A 145 -6.26 29.18 -6.66
CA GLU A 145 -7.61 28.61 -6.61
C GLU A 145 -7.69 27.29 -7.36
N GLN A 146 -6.94 27.15 -8.46
CA GLN A 146 -6.85 25.90 -9.19
C GLN A 146 -6.09 24.82 -8.41
N LEU A 147 -5.02 25.19 -7.71
CA LEU A 147 -4.32 24.27 -6.80
C LEU A 147 -5.20 23.89 -5.60
N ASP A 148 -6.04 24.80 -5.10
CA ASP A 148 -7.02 24.52 -4.05
C ASP A 148 -8.04 23.47 -4.51
N LEU A 149 -8.59 23.61 -5.72
CA LEU A 149 -9.50 22.61 -6.30
C LEU A 149 -8.85 21.24 -6.41
N ALA A 150 -7.58 21.18 -6.82
CA ALA A 150 -6.83 19.94 -6.94
C ALA A 150 -6.58 19.27 -5.59
N TYR A 151 -6.21 20.05 -4.59
CA TYR A 151 -6.01 19.57 -3.23
C TYR A 151 -7.31 19.01 -2.62
N GLU A 152 -8.43 19.72 -2.80
CA GLU A 152 -9.74 19.23 -2.32
C GLU A 152 -10.22 18.01 -3.10
N PHE A 153 -9.84 17.85 -4.36
CA PHE A 153 -10.12 16.63 -5.11
C PHE A 153 -9.31 15.43 -4.61
N LEU A 154 -8.03 15.62 -4.27
CA LEU A 154 -7.22 14.58 -3.62
C LEU A 154 -7.88 14.14 -2.31
N LYS A 155 -8.20 15.08 -1.42
CA LYS A 155 -8.87 14.81 -0.13
C LYS A 155 -10.13 13.97 -0.31
N TRP A 156 -11.04 14.47 -1.15
CA TRP A 156 -12.27 13.78 -1.50
C TRP A 156 -12.01 12.36 -2.04
N SER A 157 -11.00 12.16 -2.88
CA SER A 157 -10.70 10.85 -3.47
C SER A 157 -10.32 9.83 -2.40
N PHE A 158 -9.51 10.22 -1.40
CA PHE A 158 -9.09 9.32 -0.34
C PHE A 158 -10.18 9.12 0.73
N GLU A 159 -10.82 10.19 1.19
CA GLU A 159 -11.90 10.14 2.20
C GLU A 159 -13.13 9.36 1.68
N GLU A 160 -13.57 9.60 0.44
CA GLU A 160 -14.82 9.02 -0.09
C GLU A 160 -14.64 7.66 -0.77
N LYS A 161 -13.40 7.21 -0.96
CA LYS A 161 -13.09 5.95 -1.64
C LYS A 161 -12.14 5.09 -0.82
N VAL A 162 -10.90 5.54 -0.61
CA VAL A 162 -9.86 4.70 0.01
C VAL A 162 -10.25 4.28 1.43
N GLU A 163 -10.70 5.22 2.27
CA GLU A 163 -11.12 4.91 3.64
C GLU A 163 -12.27 3.90 3.71
N PRO A 164 -13.42 4.10 3.04
CA PRO A 164 -14.48 3.09 3.08
C PRO A 164 -14.10 1.78 2.37
N TYR A 165 -13.24 1.79 1.36
CA TYR A 165 -12.75 0.57 0.71
C TYR A 165 -11.83 -0.26 1.63
N SER A 166 -11.12 0.38 2.55
CA SER A 166 -10.32 -0.29 3.58
C SER A 166 -11.13 -0.70 4.81
N TYR A 167 -12.47 -0.54 4.78
CA TYR A 167 -13.34 -0.66 5.96
C TYR A 167 -12.93 0.30 7.10
N ASN A 168 -12.52 1.52 6.73
CA ASN A 168 -12.05 2.55 7.65
C ASN A 168 -10.96 2.04 8.60
N THR A 169 -10.08 1.16 8.09
CA THR A 169 -8.83 0.77 8.78
C THR A 169 -7.69 1.74 8.49
N THR A 170 -7.92 2.67 7.56
CA THR A 170 -7.06 3.80 7.25
C THR A 170 -7.80 5.11 7.56
N ASN A 171 -7.09 6.09 8.10
CA ASN A 171 -7.57 7.47 8.26
C ASN A 171 -6.50 8.42 7.69
N TRP A 172 -6.84 9.31 6.77
CA TRP A 172 -5.88 10.16 6.09
C TRP A 172 -5.75 11.55 6.72
N GLU A 173 -4.50 11.96 6.96
CA GLU A 173 -4.13 13.34 7.25
C GLU A 173 -3.52 13.98 6.01
N PHE A 174 -4.07 15.12 5.63
CA PHE A 174 -3.70 15.83 4.42
C PHE A 174 -2.89 17.08 4.74
N TYR A 175 -1.74 17.19 4.09
CA TYR A 175 -0.82 18.30 4.19
C TYR A 175 -0.62 18.91 2.80
N ARG A 176 -0.28 20.19 2.77
CA ARG A 176 -0.05 20.92 1.52
C ARG A 176 1.17 21.81 1.59
N SER A 177 1.93 21.83 0.51
CA SER A 177 3.01 22.79 0.24
C SER A 177 2.95 23.20 -1.22
N ASP A 178 3.09 24.48 -1.54
CA ASP A 178 3.06 24.93 -2.94
C ASP A 178 4.41 25.54 -3.35
N ILE A 179 4.92 25.15 -4.52
CA ILE A 179 6.07 25.78 -5.17
C ILE A 179 5.54 26.97 -5.98
N THR A 180 5.60 28.17 -5.39
CA THR A 180 4.98 29.38 -5.96
C THR A 180 5.98 30.39 -6.54
N THR A 181 7.24 30.36 -6.10
CA THR A 181 8.26 31.33 -6.51
C THR A 181 9.11 30.86 -7.69
N ASP A 182 9.16 29.55 -7.91
CA ASP A 182 10.07 28.92 -8.87
C ASP A 182 9.30 28.42 -10.09
N ILE A 183 9.88 28.61 -11.27
CA ILE A 183 9.48 27.85 -12.46
C ILE A 183 10.20 26.51 -12.38
N VAL A 184 9.45 25.42 -12.24
CA VAL A 184 10.01 24.07 -12.17
C VAL A 184 10.27 23.57 -13.59
N GLN A 185 11.54 23.32 -13.92
CA GLN A 185 11.91 22.72 -15.20
C GLN A 185 11.67 21.21 -15.15
N LEU A 186 10.82 20.72 -16.05
CA LEU A 186 10.49 19.30 -16.18
C LEU A 186 11.66 18.51 -16.80
N SER A 187 11.67 17.21 -16.55
CA SER A 187 12.58 16.28 -17.21
C SER A 187 12.33 16.22 -18.73
N ASN A 188 13.21 15.53 -19.46
CA ASN A 188 13.00 15.26 -20.90
C ASN A 188 11.75 14.42 -21.17
N ASP A 189 11.30 13.63 -20.18
CA ASP A 189 10.05 12.86 -20.23
C ASP A 189 8.84 13.69 -19.76
N HIS A 190 9.04 15.00 -19.56
CA HIS A 190 8.02 15.95 -19.14
C HIS A 190 7.43 15.68 -17.74
N LEU A 191 8.27 15.21 -16.82
CA LEU A 191 7.91 14.84 -15.45
C LEU A 191 8.57 15.77 -14.44
N ILE A 192 7.92 15.91 -13.28
CA ILE A 192 8.62 16.18 -12.03
C ILE A 192 9.04 14.81 -11.51
N ASN A 193 10.26 14.39 -11.81
CA ASN A 193 10.81 13.14 -11.29
C ASN A 193 11.37 13.33 -9.87
N PRO A 194 11.73 12.25 -9.14
CA PRO A 194 12.28 12.34 -7.80
C PRO A 194 13.43 13.35 -7.65
N GLU A 195 14.40 13.35 -8.58
CA GLU A 195 15.54 14.27 -8.55
C GLU A 195 15.10 15.75 -8.63
N ILE A 196 14.18 16.07 -9.54
CA ILE A 196 13.62 17.43 -9.67
C ILE A 196 12.85 17.79 -8.40
N PHE A 197 12.01 16.89 -7.90
CA PHE A 197 11.22 17.10 -6.69
C PHE A 197 12.09 17.43 -5.48
N GLU A 198 13.10 16.60 -5.21
CA GLU A 198 14.02 16.76 -4.06
C GLU A 198 14.87 18.03 -4.17
N SER A 199 15.12 18.52 -5.38
CA SER A 199 15.79 19.82 -5.58
C SER A 199 14.93 21.03 -5.17
N LYS A 200 13.61 20.85 -5.04
CA LYS A 200 12.65 21.92 -4.76
C LYS A 200 12.06 21.88 -3.35
N ILE A 201 11.99 20.71 -2.73
CA ILE A 201 11.44 20.54 -1.39
C ILE A 201 12.53 19.94 -0.50
N ILE A 202 13.12 20.76 0.38
CA ILE A 202 14.39 20.44 1.06
C ILE A 202 14.25 19.91 2.50
N ASP A 203 13.04 19.75 3.03
CA ASP A 203 12.79 19.46 4.45
C ASP A 203 11.81 18.29 4.67
N ILE A 204 11.91 17.22 3.89
CA ILE A 204 11.14 15.98 4.14
C ILE A 204 12.08 14.89 4.63
N GLN A 205 11.77 14.32 5.79
CA GLN A 205 12.50 13.23 6.42
C GLN A 205 11.80 11.89 6.24
N LYS A 206 12.53 10.80 6.47
CA LYS A 206 11.94 9.46 6.52
C LYS A 206 10.86 9.38 7.59
N GLY A 207 9.71 8.82 7.22
CA GLY A 207 8.59 8.65 8.13
C GLY A 207 7.64 9.85 8.24
N ASP A 208 7.92 10.96 7.54
CA ASP A 208 7.03 12.14 7.56
C ASP A 208 5.70 11.87 6.85
N TYR A 209 5.75 11.21 5.69
CA TYR A 209 4.59 10.96 4.82
C TYR A 209 4.58 9.54 4.27
N ASP A 210 3.38 8.96 4.15
CA ASP A 210 3.16 7.69 3.44
C ASP A 210 3.10 7.90 1.93
N LEU A 211 2.60 9.06 1.52
CA LEU A 211 2.42 9.47 0.13
C LEU A 211 2.80 10.93 -0.09
N ILE A 212 3.50 11.19 -1.19
CA ILE A 212 3.77 12.53 -1.71
C ILE A 212 3.22 12.60 -3.13
N VAL A 213 2.47 13.66 -3.43
CA VAL A 213 1.88 13.91 -4.74
C VAL A 213 2.37 15.24 -5.25
N SER A 214 2.96 15.28 -6.45
CA SER A 214 3.19 16.56 -7.14
C SER A 214 2.09 16.82 -8.16
N PHE A 215 1.59 18.06 -8.21
CA PHE A 215 0.48 18.44 -9.08
C PHE A 215 0.84 19.68 -9.90
N PHE A 216 0.79 19.57 -11.23
CA PHE A 216 1.15 20.67 -12.14
C PHE A 216 0.29 20.70 -13.41
N ARG A 217 0.35 21.81 -14.17
CA ARG A 217 -0.48 21.96 -15.38
C ARG A 217 0.18 21.32 -16.60
N GLY A 218 -0.50 20.38 -17.26
CA GLY A 218 -0.01 19.66 -18.44
C GLY A 218 -0.22 20.37 -19.78
N ALA A 219 -1.12 21.34 -19.87
CA ALA A 219 -1.26 22.18 -21.06
C ALA A 219 -1.87 23.53 -20.73
N GLN A 220 -1.47 24.57 -21.46
CA GLN A 220 -2.06 25.90 -21.43
C GLN A 220 -2.05 26.57 -22.81
N GLN A 221 -3.23 26.86 -23.37
CA GLN A 221 -3.36 27.47 -24.70
C GLN A 221 -2.57 26.67 -25.76
N ASP A 222 -1.60 27.30 -26.43
CA ASP A 222 -0.75 26.66 -27.46
C ASP A 222 0.43 25.84 -26.86
N CYS A 223 0.56 25.82 -25.53
CA CYS A 223 1.61 25.10 -24.82
C CYS A 223 1.09 23.75 -24.33
N PHE A 224 1.39 22.68 -25.08
CA PHE A 224 1.09 21.30 -24.70
C PHE A 224 2.37 20.58 -24.27
N ILE A 225 2.38 20.01 -23.07
CA ILE A 225 3.58 19.39 -22.49
C ILE A 225 3.64 17.89 -22.86
N ALA A 226 2.62 17.11 -22.54
CA ALA A 226 2.46 15.71 -22.96
C ALA A 226 1.04 15.18 -22.61
N ASP A 227 0.71 13.95 -23.02
CA ASP A 227 -0.66 13.38 -22.99
C ASP A 227 -1.04 12.49 -21.79
N PHE A 228 -0.09 12.13 -20.91
CA PHE A 228 -0.42 11.37 -19.68
C PHE A 228 -1.06 12.26 -18.59
N ILE A 229 -1.86 11.67 -17.69
CA ILE A 229 -2.50 12.36 -16.55
C ILE A 229 -1.78 12.08 -15.24
N GLY A 230 -1.37 10.83 -15.00
CA GLY A 230 -0.64 10.42 -13.80
C GLY A 230 0.51 9.47 -14.12
N ILE A 231 1.59 9.56 -13.33
CA ILE A 231 2.70 8.60 -13.31
C ILE A 231 3.18 8.40 -11.89
N ALA A 232 3.18 7.15 -11.44
CA ALA A 232 3.73 6.71 -10.17
C ALA A 232 5.12 6.08 -10.25
N TRP A 233 5.90 6.27 -9.20
CA TRP A 233 7.12 5.53 -8.94
C TRP A 233 6.82 4.37 -8.00
N TYR A 234 6.96 3.16 -8.53
CA TYR A 234 6.63 1.91 -7.85
C TYR A 234 7.40 1.71 -6.53
N ASP A 235 8.64 2.18 -6.46
CA ASP A 235 9.52 1.96 -5.31
C ASP A 235 9.40 3.12 -4.33
N VAL A 236 9.03 2.80 -3.08
CA VAL A 236 8.98 3.79 -2.00
C VAL A 236 10.36 4.40 -1.74
N THR A 237 11.46 3.72 -2.09
CA THR A 237 12.82 4.27 -1.97
C THR A 237 13.22 5.19 -3.11
N ALA A 238 12.30 5.54 -4.02
CA ALA A 238 12.58 6.48 -5.11
C ALA A 238 12.88 7.89 -4.57
N LEU A 239 12.30 8.25 -3.42
CA LEU A 239 12.64 9.43 -2.64
C LEU A 239 13.51 9.05 -1.44
N SER A 240 14.37 9.97 -1.01
CA SER A 240 15.19 9.86 0.20
C SER A 240 14.35 9.76 1.49
N SER A 241 13.12 10.28 1.46
CA SER A 241 12.12 10.15 2.53
C SER A 241 11.49 8.75 2.63
N GLU A 242 11.77 7.86 1.68
CA GLU A 242 11.15 6.54 1.57
C GLU A 242 9.60 6.57 1.56
N SER A 243 9.03 7.62 0.96
CA SER A 243 7.57 7.79 0.78
C SER A 243 7.13 7.30 -0.60
N SER A 244 5.86 6.89 -0.72
CA SER A 244 5.25 6.70 -2.05
C SER A 244 5.27 8.02 -2.81
N TYR A 245 5.52 7.99 -4.11
CA TYR A 245 5.56 9.20 -4.93
C TYR A 245 4.88 9.01 -6.28
N PHE A 246 4.03 9.96 -6.63
CA PHE A 246 3.52 10.09 -7.99
C PHE A 246 3.31 11.54 -8.37
N THR A 247 3.22 11.78 -9.68
CA THR A 247 2.92 13.09 -10.26
C THR A 247 1.60 13.03 -11.02
N ILE A 248 0.76 14.04 -10.83
CA ILE A 248 -0.52 14.21 -11.53
C ILE A 248 -0.49 15.54 -12.27
N ARG A 249 -1.13 15.59 -13.43
CA ARG A 249 -1.41 16.83 -14.13
C ARG A 249 -2.77 16.82 -14.79
N TYR A 250 -3.35 18.01 -14.86
CA TYR A 250 -4.56 18.28 -15.61
C TYR A 250 -4.30 19.39 -16.64
N TYR A 251 -5.28 19.63 -17.49
CA TYR A 251 -5.19 20.59 -18.60
C TYR A 251 -5.99 21.88 -18.29
N ASP A 252 -6.38 22.63 -19.33
CA ASP A 252 -6.89 23.99 -19.19
C ASP A 252 -8.22 24.12 -18.41
N ASP A 253 -9.18 23.22 -18.63
CA ASP A 253 -10.44 23.19 -17.87
C ASP A 253 -10.32 22.30 -16.64
N LEU A 254 -9.54 22.75 -15.65
CA LEU A 254 -9.29 21.97 -14.44
C LEU A 254 -10.58 21.63 -13.69
N GLU A 255 -11.43 22.65 -13.47
CA GLU A 255 -12.66 22.49 -12.69
C GLU A 255 -13.63 21.53 -13.39
N GLY A 256 -13.89 21.73 -14.68
CA GLY A 256 -14.73 20.85 -15.47
C GLY A 256 -14.17 19.43 -15.55
N ALA A 257 -12.85 19.28 -15.68
CA ALA A 257 -12.20 17.98 -15.70
C ALA A 257 -12.30 17.27 -14.34
N MET A 258 -12.19 17.97 -13.21
CA MET A 258 -12.38 17.39 -11.87
C MET A 258 -13.82 17.00 -11.59
N ILE A 259 -14.79 17.85 -11.97
CA ILE A 259 -16.22 17.52 -11.90
C ILE A 259 -16.50 16.25 -12.71
N THR A 260 -15.98 16.20 -13.94
CA THR A 260 -16.12 15.04 -14.83
C THR A 260 -15.47 13.80 -14.23
N SER A 261 -14.27 13.93 -13.66
CA SER A 261 -13.56 12.82 -13.00
C SER A 261 -14.37 12.30 -11.82
N LYS A 262 -14.85 13.17 -10.92
CA LYS A 262 -15.70 12.76 -9.79
C LYS A 262 -16.94 11.96 -10.21
N GLN A 263 -17.51 12.25 -11.37
CA GLN A 263 -18.71 11.59 -11.88
C GLN A 263 -18.43 10.30 -12.67
N ASN A 264 -17.40 10.32 -13.51
CA ASN A 264 -17.19 9.29 -14.53
C ASN A 264 -15.99 8.38 -14.25
N ASP A 265 -14.93 8.92 -13.66
CA ASP A 265 -13.71 8.19 -13.33
C ASP A 265 -12.99 8.83 -12.12
N PRO A 266 -13.49 8.57 -10.89
CA PRO A 266 -12.94 9.20 -9.70
C PRO A 266 -11.64 8.53 -9.22
N GLY A 267 -11.14 7.54 -9.96
CA GLY A 267 -10.09 6.63 -9.53
C GLY A 267 -8.67 7.14 -9.72
N MET A 268 -8.45 8.31 -10.34
CA MET A 268 -7.13 8.77 -10.78
C MET A 268 -6.06 8.74 -9.66
N PHE A 269 -6.33 9.36 -8.51
CA PHE A 269 -5.36 9.37 -7.40
C PHE A 269 -5.15 8.00 -6.78
N ILE A 270 -6.22 7.20 -6.70
CA ILE A 270 -6.19 5.84 -6.15
C ILE A 270 -5.37 4.94 -7.07
N HIS A 271 -5.54 5.06 -8.38
CA HIS A 271 -4.81 4.33 -9.40
C HIS A 271 -3.30 4.52 -9.25
N GLU A 272 -2.84 5.77 -9.22
CA GLU A 272 -1.41 6.07 -9.07
C GLU A 272 -0.86 5.65 -7.69
N TRP A 273 -1.65 5.79 -6.63
CA TRP A 273 -1.25 5.31 -5.31
C TRP A 273 -1.07 3.77 -5.30
N LEU A 274 -1.99 3.03 -5.91
CA LEU A 274 -1.95 1.57 -5.97
C LEU A 274 -0.73 1.03 -6.76
N HIS A 275 -0.21 1.78 -7.73
CA HIS A 275 1.06 1.43 -8.39
C HIS A 275 2.23 1.32 -7.41
N THR A 276 2.20 2.08 -6.32
CA THR A 276 3.21 1.94 -5.25
C THR A 276 2.81 0.85 -4.27
N VAL A 277 1.62 0.97 -3.67
CA VAL A 277 1.29 0.14 -2.51
C VAL A 277 0.94 -1.31 -2.88
N ALA A 278 0.20 -1.51 -3.98
CA ALA A 278 -0.27 -2.84 -4.38
C ALA A 278 0.75 -3.58 -5.25
N GLU A 279 1.61 -2.89 -6.01
CA GLU A 279 2.58 -3.57 -6.88
C GLU A 279 3.93 -3.80 -6.22
N ARG A 280 4.28 -3.06 -5.17
CA ARG A 280 5.58 -3.19 -4.48
C ARG A 280 5.49 -3.26 -2.98
N PHE A 281 4.89 -2.27 -2.31
CA PHE A 281 4.97 -2.16 -0.85
C PHE A 281 4.44 -3.41 -0.15
N TYR A 282 3.17 -3.78 -0.37
CA TYR A 282 2.56 -4.95 0.27
C TYR A 282 3.10 -6.28 -0.27
N PRO A 283 3.36 -6.46 -1.58
CA PRO A 283 4.07 -7.65 -2.07
C PRO A 283 5.42 -7.91 -1.38
N ASN A 284 6.22 -6.87 -1.13
CA ASN A 284 7.50 -6.99 -0.42
C ASN A 284 7.32 -7.42 1.05
N ARG A 285 6.11 -7.29 1.60
CA ARG A 285 5.72 -7.74 2.94
C ARG A 285 5.04 -9.11 2.95
N GLY A 286 5.00 -9.80 1.81
CA GLY A 286 4.46 -11.15 1.69
C GLY A 286 2.97 -11.23 1.33
N TYR A 287 2.31 -10.09 1.09
CA TYR A 287 0.92 -10.07 0.63
C TYR A 287 0.83 -10.53 -0.82
N THR A 288 -0.13 -11.41 -1.09
CA THR A 288 -0.39 -11.87 -2.46
C THR A 288 -1.34 -10.90 -3.16
N MET A 289 -0.97 -10.48 -4.37
CA MET A 289 -1.74 -9.52 -5.16
C MET A 289 -2.24 -10.13 -6.47
N PRO A 290 -3.42 -9.71 -6.94
CA PRO A 290 -3.90 -10.16 -8.24
C PRO A 290 -3.06 -9.50 -9.33
N THR A 291 -2.37 -10.30 -10.15
CA THR A 291 -1.43 -9.77 -11.14
C THR A 291 -1.62 -10.38 -12.52
N PHE A 292 -1.43 -9.54 -13.54
CA PHE A 292 -1.35 -9.96 -14.92
C PHE A 292 -0.15 -9.28 -15.58
N LYS A 293 0.77 -10.09 -16.13
CA LYS A 293 2.02 -9.60 -16.75
C LYS A 293 2.86 -8.70 -15.83
N GLY A 294 2.83 -8.96 -14.52
CA GLY A 294 3.59 -8.22 -13.52
C GLY A 294 2.98 -6.87 -13.12
N GLN A 295 1.76 -6.56 -13.55
CA GLN A 295 1.01 -5.38 -13.13
C GLN A 295 -0.20 -5.81 -12.30
N VAL A 296 -0.52 -5.05 -11.26
CA VAL A 296 -1.73 -5.21 -10.44
C VAL A 296 -2.76 -4.22 -10.91
N VAL A 297 -2.45 -2.92 -10.94
CA VAL A 297 -3.47 -1.88 -11.19
C VAL A 297 -4.15 -2.06 -12.55
N HIS A 298 -3.38 -2.42 -13.58
CA HIS A 298 -3.88 -2.68 -14.94
C HIS A 298 -4.39 -4.12 -15.18
N ALA A 299 -4.45 -4.96 -14.15
CA ALA A 299 -4.96 -6.33 -14.30
C ALA A 299 -6.49 -6.43 -14.26
N ALA A 300 -7.20 -5.32 -14.01
CA ALA A 300 -8.65 -5.28 -13.80
C ALA A 300 -9.46 -6.14 -14.79
N GLU A 301 -9.25 -5.95 -16.11
CA GLU A 301 -10.00 -6.69 -17.14
C GLU A 301 -9.73 -8.19 -17.13
N ARG A 302 -8.51 -8.61 -16.77
CA ARG A 302 -8.16 -10.04 -16.63
C ARG A 302 -8.98 -10.71 -15.53
N TYR A 303 -9.40 -9.95 -14.52
CA TYR A 303 -10.24 -10.39 -13.42
C TYR A 303 -11.73 -10.06 -13.63
N GLY A 304 -12.11 -9.56 -14.81
CA GLY A 304 -13.50 -9.31 -15.21
C GLY A 304 -14.08 -7.95 -14.79
N TYR A 305 -13.24 -7.01 -14.37
CA TYR A 305 -13.64 -5.65 -14.02
C TYR A 305 -13.59 -4.74 -15.26
N SER A 306 -14.48 -3.74 -15.30
CA SER A 306 -14.58 -2.76 -16.40
C SER A 306 -14.26 -1.35 -15.93
N ALA A 307 -13.74 -0.50 -16.83
CA ALA A 307 -13.52 0.91 -16.55
C ALA A 307 -14.83 1.58 -16.05
N PRO A 308 -14.78 2.52 -15.10
CA PRO A 308 -13.61 3.19 -14.50
C PRO A 308 -12.89 2.40 -13.39
N TRP A 309 -13.05 1.08 -13.29
CA TRP A 309 -12.32 0.21 -12.36
C TRP A 309 -12.50 0.53 -10.87
N MET A 310 -13.53 1.30 -10.49
CA MET A 310 -13.75 1.61 -9.07
C MET A 310 -14.04 0.38 -8.21
N SER A 311 -14.81 -0.58 -8.72
CA SER A 311 -15.01 -1.86 -8.04
C SER A 311 -13.74 -2.71 -7.98
N TRP A 312 -12.84 -2.56 -8.95
CA TRP A 312 -11.52 -3.19 -8.93
C TRP A 312 -10.66 -2.62 -7.81
N TYR A 313 -10.63 -1.29 -7.67
CA TYR A 313 -9.91 -0.64 -6.57
C TYR A 313 -10.51 -0.99 -5.20
N GLU A 314 -11.85 -1.00 -5.07
CA GLU A 314 -12.53 -1.44 -3.85
C GLU A 314 -12.12 -2.86 -3.47
N ASP A 315 -12.20 -3.81 -4.40
CA ASP A 315 -11.89 -5.20 -4.11
C ASP A 315 -10.38 -5.46 -3.90
N ILE A 316 -9.46 -4.74 -4.55
CA ILE A 316 -8.02 -4.83 -4.23
C ILE A 316 -7.77 -4.36 -2.79
N ILE A 317 -8.28 -3.17 -2.45
CA ILE A 317 -8.06 -2.54 -1.14
C ILE A 317 -8.70 -3.42 -0.05
N ALA A 318 -9.89 -3.96 -0.30
CA ALA A 318 -10.58 -4.86 0.62
C ALA A 318 -9.99 -6.29 0.65
N GLY A 319 -9.08 -6.68 -0.24
CA GLY A 319 -8.55 -8.05 -0.29
C GLY A 319 -9.55 -9.09 -0.82
N LYS A 320 -10.45 -8.67 -1.71
CA LYS A 320 -11.60 -9.43 -2.20
C LYS A 320 -11.52 -9.83 -3.67
N VAL A 321 -10.37 -9.64 -4.32
CA VAL A 321 -10.19 -10.11 -5.69
C VAL A 321 -10.02 -11.63 -5.69
N LYS A 322 -10.87 -12.32 -6.44
CA LYS A 322 -10.79 -13.78 -6.57
C LYS A 322 -9.66 -14.18 -7.52
N ASP A 323 -8.71 -14.97 -7.04
CA ASP A 323 -7.64 -15.58 -7.85
C ASP A 323 -7.57 -17.09 -7.58
N GLY A 324 -7.98 -17.88 -8.58
CA GLY A 324 -8.14 -19.32 -8.43
C GLY A 324 -9.17 -19.68 -7.35
N SER A 325 -8.71 -20.40 -6.32
CA SER A 325 -9.51 -20.81 -5.16
C SER A 325 -9.40 -19.88 -3.95
N SER A 326 -8.59 -18.83 -4.04
CA SER A 326 -8.32 -17.88 -2.95
C SER A 326 -8.79 -16.47 -3.30
N TYR A 327 -8.79 -15.61 -2.29
CA TYR A 327 -8.95 -14.17 -2.45
C TYR A 327 -7.63 -13.48 -2.11
N VAL A 328 -7.30 -12.45 -2.87
CA VAL A 328 -6.01 -11.74 -2.84
C VAL A 328 -6.25 -10.23 -2.89
N GLY A 329 -5.24 -9.45 -2.51
CA GLY A 329 -5.28 -8.00 -2.41
C GLY A 329 -4.60 -7.52 -1.13
N ILE A 330 -4.88 -6.28 -0.75
CA ILE A 330 -4.29 -5.64 0.45
C ILE A 330 -5.03 -6.16 1.69
N GLY A 331 -6.31 -5.83 1.83
CA GLY A 331 -7.13 -6.24 2.94
C GLY A 331 -6.95 -5.36 4.20
N PRO A 332 -7.95 -5.35 5.09
CA PRO A 332 -7.96 -4.49 6.28
C PRO A 332 -6.83 -4.79 7.29
N GLU A 333 -6.46 -6.06 7.50
CA GLU A 333 -5.35 -6.41 8.40
C GLU A 333 -4.01 -5.81 7.93
N ALA A 334 -3.79 -5.75 6.61
CA ALA A 334 -2.56 -5.17 6.06
C ALA A 334 -2.43 -3.67 6.34
N PHE A 335 -3.54 -2.94 6.28
CA PHE A 335 -3.59 -1.52 6.64
C PHE A 335 -3.40 -1.29 8.15
N LEU A 336 -3.88 -2.22 8.98
CA LEU A 336 -3.69 -2.19 10.43
C LEU A 336 -2.30 -2.63 10.88
N GLU A 337 -1.55 -3.36 10.04
CA GLU A 337 -0.21 -3.85 10.38
C GLU A 337 0.85 -2.77 10.21
N CYS A 338 0.97 -2.19 9.00
CA CYS A 338 1.98 -1.18 8.73
C CYS A 338 1.63 -0.21 7.61
N THR A 339 2.00 1.05 7.78
CA THR A 339 1.99 2.08 6.75
C THR A 339 3.38 2.26 6.11
N VAL A 340 3.45 2.97 4.98
CA VAL A 340 4.72 3.24 4.27
C VAL A 340 5.70 4.00 5.16
N ARG A 341 5.23 5.03 5.86
CA ARG A 341 6.05 5.89 6.72
C ARG A 341 6.55 5.15 7.96
N GLU A 342 5.75 4.24 8.52
CA GLU A 342 6.19 3.38 9.63
C GLU A 342 7.30 2.43 9.19
N GLN A 343 7.20 1.86 7.98
CA GLN A 343 8.26 1.02 7.42
C GLN A 343 9.58 1.78 7.25
N ALA A 344 9.51 3.00 6.73
CA ALA A 344 10.69 3.86 6.49
C ALA A 344 11.53 4.11 7.76
N ILE A 345 10.91 4.01 8.94
CA ILE A 345 11.56 4.23 10.24
C ILE A 345 11.63 2.96 11.10
N GLY A 346 11.32 1.79 10.54
CA GLY A 346 11.41 0.49 11.22
C GLY A 346 10.40 0.32 12.35
N GLN A 347 9.19 0.88 12.20
CA GLN A 347 8.11 0.86 13.19
C GLN A 347 6.89 0.03 12.77
N CYS A 348 7.01 -0.80 11.73
CA CYS A 348 6.02 -1.84 11.50
C CYS A 348 5.98 -2.79 12.71
N LEU A 349 4.77 -3.13 13.16
CA LEU A 349 4.55 -4.07 14.26
C LEU A 349 4.88 -5.51 13.88
#